data_AF-A0A9E5ST02-F1
#
_entry.id   AF-A0A9E5ST02-F1
#
_cell.length_a   1.000
_cell.length_b   1.000
_cell.length_c   1.000
_cell.angle_alpha   90.00
_cell.angle_beta   90.00
_cell.angle_gamma   90.00
#
_symmetry.space_group_name_H-M   'P 1'
#
loop_
_entity.id
_entity.type
_entity.pdbx_description
1 polymer ?
#
loop_
_entity_poly.entity_id
_entity_poly.type
_entity_poly.pdbx_seq_one_letter_code
_entity_poly.pdbx_strand_id
1 'polypeptide(L)'
;MPFTIVRQDITKMKVDAIVNAANTNLQMGGGVCGAIFKAAGELELQAACNKLAPIKTGDAAITPGFGLPAKYIIHAAGPVYSRNNAEQSEQFLRSAYINSLQLAIKNKCKSIAFPLISSGIYGYPKDEALQVAASAIQEFLTDHDLDVYLAVFDKSAFVISEKLLGEVASYIDEHYVEEYREGRRELLDIERSAFEEADLIRYN
;
A
#
# COMPACT_ATOMS: atom_id res chain seq x y z
N MET A 1 4.34 -16.55 13.18
CA MET A 1 4.59 -15.12 13.37
C MET A 1 3.40 -14.39 12.75
N PRO A 2 2.69 -13.52 13.48
CA PRO A 2 1.51 -12.82 12.98
C PRO A 2 1.85 -11.77 11.91
N PHE A 3 3.13 -11.48 11.69
CA PHE A 3 3.61 -10.67 10.58
C PHE A 3 4.50 -11.50 9.66
N THR A 4 4.17 -11.54 8.36
CA THR A 4 4.93 -12.30 7.34
C THR A 4 5.16 -11.43 6.11
N ILE A 5 6.36 -11.47 5.54
CA ILE A 5 6.66 -10.85 4.26
C ILE A 5 6.57 -11.92 3.17
N VAL A 6 5.93 -11.60 2.06
CA VAL A 6 5.70 -12.54 0.95
C VAL A 6 5.98 -11.88 -0.39
N ARG A 7 6.65 -12.58 -1.30
CA ARG A 7 6.73 -12.18 -2.70
C ARG A 7 5.52 -12.70 -3.45
N GLN A 8 4.51 -11.86 -3.68
CA GLN A 8 3.23 -12.27 -4.26
C GLN A 8 2.49 -11.09 -4.90
N ASP A 9 1.64 -11.39 -5.89
CA ASP A 9 0.60 -10.47 -6.36
C ASP A 9 -0.50 -10.34 -5.31
N ILE A 10 -0.63 -9.14 -4.74
CA ILE A 10 -1.61 -8.85 -3.70
C ILE A 10 -3.06 -9.11 -4.16
N THR A 11 -3.35 -9.00 -5.46
CA THR A 11 -4.71 -9.24 -6.00
C THR A 11 -5.11 -10.71 -5.94
N LYS A 12 -4.16 -11.63 -5.74
CA LYS A 12 -4.38 -13.08 -5.62
C LYS A 12 -4.42 -13.57 -4.19
N MET A 13 -4.13 -12.70 -3.21
CA MET A 13 -4.08 -13.09 -1.81
C MET A 13 -5.47 -13.42 -1.26
N LYS A 14 -5.58 -14.57 -0.59
CA LYS A 14 -6.80 -15.03 0.08
C LYS A 14 -6.77 -14.60 1.54
N VAL A 15 -7.01 -13.33 1.78
CA VAL A 15 -7.05 -12.68 3.09
C VAL A 15 -8.38 -11.94 3.27
N ASP A 16 -8.73 -11.53 4.48
CA ASP A 16 -9.99 -10.81 4.68
C ASP A 16 -9.95 -9.40 4.06
N ALA A 17 -8.83 -8.70 4.17
CA ALA A 17 -8.64 -7.40 3.54
C ALA A 17 -7.31 -7.29 2.81
N ILE A 18 -7.29 -6.64 1.64
CA ILE A 18 -6.06 -6.17 1.03
C ILE A 18 -5.98 -4.65 1.10
N VAL A 19 -4.78 -4.11 1.11
CA VAL A 19 -4.54 -2.67 1.09
C VAL A 19 -4.17 -2.21 -0.30
N ASN A 20 -4.78 -1.12 -0.75
CA ASN A 20 -4.43 -0.40 -1.95
C ASN A 20 -3.57 0.82 -1.57
N ALA A 21 -2.41 0.99 -2.21
CA ALA A 21 -1.65 2.24 -2.15
C ALA A 21 -2.31 3.28 -3.08
N ALA A 22 -3.19 4.08 -2.51
CA ALA A 22 -4.06 5.01 -3.23
C ALA A 22 -3.52 6.46 -3.20
N ASN A 23 -4.08 7.31 -4.06
CA ASN A 23 -4.01 8.76 -3.93
C ASN A 23 -5.18 9.27 -3.06
N THR A 24 -5.09 10.53 -2.62
CA THR A 24 -6.07 11.19 -1.75
C THR A 24 -7.47 11.28 -2.36
N ASN A 25 -7.59 11.26 -3.69
CA ASN A 25 -8.89 11.26 -4.38
C ASN A 25 -9.46 9.84 -4.59
N LEU A 26 -8.77 8.79 -4.14
CA LEU A 26 -9.14 7.39 -4.35
C LEU A 26 -9.42 7.06 -5.82
N GLN A 27 -8.71 7.72 -6.74
CA GLN A 27 -8.84 7.49 -8.17
C GLN A 27 -7.94 6.37 -8.64
N MET A 28 -8.39 5.61 -9.64
CA MET A 28 -7.62 4.53 -10.25
C MET A 28 -6.24 5.01 -10.69
N GLY A 29 -5.24 4.49 -10.01
CA GLY A 29 -3.82 4.72 -10.26
C GLY A 29 -3.22 3.68 -11.22
N GLY A 30 -1.90 3.65 -11.26
CA GLY A 30 -1.10 2.60 -11.88
C GLY A 30 -0.55 1.67 -10.81
N GLY A 31 0.39 0.81 -11.19
CA GLY A 31 1.06 -0.13 -10.28
C GLY A 31 0.05 -0.98 -9.53
N VAL A 32 0.24 -1.11 -8.21
CA VAL A 32 -0.67 -1.90 -7.37
C VAL A 32 -2.11 -1.37 -7.37
N CYS A 33 -2.31 -0.06 -7.46
CA CYS A 33 -3.64 0.54 -7.50
C CYS A 33 -4.35 0.13 -8.79
N GLY A 34 -3.70 0.30 -9.94
CA GLY A 34 -4.24 -0.14 -11.23
C GLY A 34 -4.55 -1.63 -11.26
N ALA A 35 -3.66 -2.47 -10.74
CA ALA A 35 -3.87 -3.92 -10.65
C ALA A 35 -5.09 -4.29 -9.78
N ILE A 36 -5.25 -3.64 -8.63
CA ILE A 36 -6.40 -3.85 -7.74
C ILE A 36 -7.71 -3.43 -8.42
N PHE A 37 -7.74 -2.27 -9.09
CA PHE A 37 -8.94 -1.81 -9.82
C PHE A 37 -9.32 -2.75 -10.96
N LYS A 38 -8.34 -3.19 -11.77
CA LYS A 38 -8.56 -4.17 -12.85
C LYS A 38 -9.11 -5.49 -12.31
N ALA A 39 -8.58 -5.99 -11.20
CA ALA A 39 -8.99 -7.26 -10.61
C ALA A 39 -10.35 -7.19 -9.86
N ALA A 40 -10.64 -6.05 -9.23
CA ALA A 40 -11.89 -5.84 -8.50
C ALA A 40 -13.08 -5.52 -9.43
N GLY A 41 -12.84 -4.90 -10.57
CA GLY A 41 -13.85 -4.27 -11.42
C GLY A 41 -13.76 -2.75 -11.32
N GLU A 42 -13.27 -2.12 -12.40
CA GLU A 42 -12.87 -0.71 -12.38
C GLU A 42 -14.04 0.25 -12.07
N LEU A 43 -15.20 0.01 -12.70
CA LEU A 43 -16.37 0.88 -12.58
C LEU A 43 -17.01 0.79 -11.19
N GLU A 44 -17.21 -0.42 -10.68
CA GLU A 44 -17.84 -0.67 -9.38
C GLU A 44 -16.95 -0.17 -8.24
N LEU A 45 -15.65 -0.44 -8.32
CA LEU A 45 -14.71 0.03 -7.32
C LEU A 45 -14.60 1.55 -7.33
N GLN A 46 -14.47 2.18 -8.50
CA GLN A 46 -14.40 3.64 -8.60
C GLN A 46 -15.67 4.30 -8.07
N ALA A 47 -16.85 3.74 -8.34
CA ALA A 47 -18.11 4.25 -7.81
C ALA A 47 -18.20 4.19 -6.27
N ALA A 48 -17.60 3.18 -5.65
CA ALA A 48 -17.48 3.09 -4.20
C ALA A 48 -16.46 4.09 -3.64
N CYS A 49 -15.28 4.20 -4.27
CA CYS A 49 -14.24 5.16 -3.91
C CYS A 49 -14.73 6.61 -3.99
N ASN A 50 -15.50 6.98 -5.02
CA ASN A 50 -16.04 8.34 -5.19
C ASN A 50 -16.95 8.80 -4.04
N LYS A 51 -17.55 7.87 -3.29
CA LYS A 51 -18.40 8.20 -2.13
C LYS A 51 -17.60 8.48 -0.87
N LEU A 52 -16.34 8.08 -0.84
CA LEU A 52 -15.43 8.16 0.31
C LEU A 52 -14.36 9.23 0.11
N ALA A 53 -14.05 9.57 -1.13
CA ALA A 53 -13.08 10.59 -1.48
C ALA A 53 -13.60 12.02 -1.17
N PRO A 54 -12.69 12.98 -0.87
CA PRO A 54 -11.25 12.77 -0.68
C PRO A 54 -10.91 12.29 0.73
N ILE A 55 -9.75 11.63 0.87
CA ILE A 55 -9.10 11.33 2.16
C ILE A 55 -7.78 12.11 2.27
N LYS A 56 -7.24 12.26 3.48
CA LYS A 56 -5.95 12.94 3.68
C LYS A 56 -4.79 11.97 3.53
N THR A 57 -3.60 12.51 3.27
CA THR A 57 -2.35 11.75 3.39
C THR A 57 -2.22 11.19 4.81
N GLY A 58 -1.92 9.91 4.92
CA GLY A 58 -1.90 9.15 6.17
C GLY A 58 -3.24 8.52 6.55
N ASP A 59 -4.35 8.89 5.90
CA ASP A 59 -5.66 8.27 6.16
C ASP A 59 -5.89 7.02 5.31
N ALA A 60 -6.95 6.28 5.67
CA ALA A 60 -7.43 5.13 4.91
C ALA A 60 -8.97 5.09 4.84
N ALA A 61 -9.50 4.50 3.77
CA ALA A 61 -10.93 4.27 3.55
C ALA A 61 -11.16 2.80 3.18
N ILE A 62 -12.36 2.25 3.44
CA ILE A 62 -12.66 0.83 3.18
C ILE A 62 -13.83 0.66 2.21
N THR A 63 -13.69 -0.27 1.28
CA THR A 63 -14.72 -0.71 0.33
C THR A 63 -14.85 -2.24 0.31
N PRO A 64 -15.92 -2.82 -0.25
CA PRO A 64 -15.97 -4.25 -0.54
C PRO A 64 -14.87 -4.71 -1.52
N GLY A 65 -14.53 -6.00 -1.50
CA GLY A 65 -13.55 -6.63 -2.38
C GLY A 65 -13.94 -6.74 -3.86
N PHE A 66 -15.24 -6.67 -4.16
CA PHE A 66 -15.80 -6.89 -5.50
C PHE A 66 -15.30 -8.19 -6.14
N GLY A 67 -14.61 -8.11 -7.28
CA GLY A 67 -14.06 -9.26 -8.02
C GLY A 67 -12.86 -9.94 -7.36
N LEU A 68 -12.31 -9.38 -6.27
CA LEU A 68 -11.15 -9.95 -5.59
C LEU A 68 -11.51 -11.13 -4.66
N PRO A 69 -10.55 -12.04 -4.38
CA PRO A 69 -10.73 -13.07 -3.36
C PRO A 69 -10.91 -12.51 -1.93
N ALA A 70 -10.38 -11.29 -1.69
CA ALA A 70 -10.49 -10.62 -0.41
C ALA A 70 -11.89 -10.04 -0.19
N LYS A 71 -12.35 -9.98 1.07
CA LYS A 71 -13.68 -9.44 1.40
C LYS A 71 -13.72 -7.92 1.31
N TYR A 72 -12.60 -7.27 1.61
CA TYR A 72 -12.47 -5.82 1.65
C TYR A 72 -11.22 -5.32 0.94
N ILE A 73 -11.31 -4.08 0.46
CA ILE A 73 -10.17 -3.28 0.01
C ILE A 73 -10.07 -2.08 0.94
N ILE A 74 -8.92 -1.91 1.58
CA ILE A 74 -8.60 -0.71 2.35
C ILE A 74 -7.69 0.18 1.50
N HIS A 75 -8.16 1.36 1.14
CA HIS A 75 -7.43 2.33 0.34
C HIS A 75 -6.67 3.28 1.26
N ALA A 76 -5.34 3.18 1.28
CA ALA A 76 -4.48 3.99 2.13
C ALA A 76 -3.74 5.04 1.28
N ALA A 77 -3.83 6.31 1.68
CA ALA A 77 -3.11 7.40 1.02
C ALA A 77 -1.74 7.60 1.67
N GLY A 78 -0.69 7.03 1.08
CA GLY A 78 0.70 7.26 1.51
C GLY A 78 1.23 8.62 1.08
N PRO A 79 2.30 9.14 1.71
CA PRO A 79 2.93 10.40 1.32
C PRO A 79 3.75 10.23 0.04
N VAL A 80 3.85 11.31 -0.75
CA VAL A 80 4.98 11.52 -1.64
C VAL A 80 6.20 11.81 -0.78
N TYR A 81 7.28 11.07 -0.97
CA TYR A 81 8.46 11.21 -0.12
C TYR A 81 9.18 12.53 -0.38
N SER A 82 9.37 13.32 0.68
CA SER A 82 10.19 14.52 0.64
C SER A 82 11.40 14.34 1.56
N ARG A 83 12.61 14.33 0.97
CA ARG A 83 13.86 14.27 1.75
C ARG A 83 14.02 15.49 2.68
N ASN A 84 13.44 16.62 2.30
CA ASN A 84 13.49 17.85 3.11
C ASN A 84 12.55 17.77 4.33
N ASN A 85 11.54 16.91 4.28
CA ASN A 85 10.60 16.69 5.38
C ASN A 85 10.40 15.19 5.64
N ALA A 86 11.53 14.51 5.87
CA ALA A 86 11.57 13.06 6.06
C ALA A 86 10.75 12.63 7.28
N GLU A 87 10.77 13.40 8.37
CA GLU A 87 10.00 13.11 9.59
C GLU A 87 8.48 13.15 9.31
N GLN A 88 7.99 14.17 8.60
CA GLN A 88 6.59 14.23 8.21
C GLN A 88 6.21 13.10 7.25
N SER A 89 7.09 12.76 6.31
CA SER A 89 6.91 11.62 5.41
C SER A 89 6.80 10.31 6.19
N GLU A 90 7.64 10.11 7.19
CA GLU A 90 7.58 8.94 8.09
C GLU A 90 6.26 8.91 8.87
N GLN A 91 5.87 10.03 9.48
CA GLN A 91 4.62 10.13 10.25
C GLN A 91 3.40 9.78 9.40
N PHE A 92 3.30 10.34 8.19
CA PHE A 92 2.19 10.03 7.28
C PHE A 92 2.20 8.57 6.81
N LEU A 93 3.38 8.03 6.47
CA LEU A 93 3.48 6.63 6.07
C LEU A 93 3.05 5.70 7.22
N ARG A 94 3.54 5.97 8.43
CA ARG A 94 3.14 5.24 9.64
C ARG A 94 1.64 5.33 9.89
N SER A 95 1.04 6.52 9.80
CA SER A 95 -0.41 6.71 9.95
C SER A 95 -1.19 5.89 8.93
N ALA A 96 -0.74 5.82 7.67
CA ALA A 96 -1.41 5.04 6.63
C ALA A 96 -1.49 3.54 7.00
N TYR A 97 -0.41 2.97 7.56
CA TYR A 97 -0.41 1.59 8.07
C TYR A 97 -1.35 1.43 9.28
N ILE A 98 -1.21 2.28 10.30
CA ILE A 98 -2.00 2.17 11.53
C ILE A 98 -3.51 2.33 11.25
N ASN A 99 -3.89 3.33 10.47
CA ASN A 99 -5.30 3.58 10.12
C ASN A 99 -5.89 2.41 9.31
N SER A 100 -5.10 1.79 8.44
CA SER A 100 -5.51 0.59 7.71
C SER A 100 -5.73 -0.61 8.64
N LEU A 101 -4.81 -0.85 9.57
CA LEU A 101 -4.92 -1.92 10.57
C LEU A 101 -6.16 -1.72 11.46
N GLN A 102 -6.41 -0.49 11.92
CA GLN A 102 -7.60 -0.14 12.69
C GLN A 102 -8.90 -0.40 11.92
N LEU A 103 -8.94 -0.08 10.63
CA LEU A 103 -10.10 -0.39 9.79
C LEU A 103 -10.32 -1.90 9.65
N ALA A 104 -9.26 -2.70 9.51
CA ALA A 104 -9.38 -4.15 9.48
C ALA A 104 -9.96 -4.71 10.78
N ILE A 105 -9.46 -4.27 11.93
CA ILE A 105 -9.99 -4.67 13.25
C ILE A 105 -11.46 -4.26 13.41
N LYS A 106 -11.79 -3.02 13.06
CA LYS A 106 -13.18 -2.50 13.14
C LYS A 106 -14.15 -3.31 12.27
N ASN A 107 -13.67 -3.83 11.15
CA ASN A 107 -14.45 -4.68 10.24
C ASN A 107 -14.28 -6.18 10.52
N LYS A 108 -13.72 -6.54 11.67
CA LYS A 108 -13.58 -7.92 12.16
C LYS A 108 -12.77 -8.83 11.22
N CYS A 109 -11.82 -8.24 10.50
CA CYS A 109 -10.88 -9.01 9.70
C CYS A 109 -9.93 -9.79 10.63
N LYS A 110 -9.58 -11.00 10.22
CA LYS A 110 -8.56 -11.86 10.84
C LYS A 110 -7.24 -11.85 10.09
N SER A 111 -7.27 -11.44 8.82
CA SER A 111 -6.06 -11.27 8.01
C SER A 111 -6.10 -10.01 7.14
N ILE A 112 -4.93 -9.38 6.95
CA ILE A 112 -4.75 -8.22 6.09
C ILE A 112 -3.43 -8.32 5.32
N ALA A 113 -3.44 -7.95 4.03
CA ALA A 113 -2.22 -7.86 3.23
C ALA A 113 -1.95 -6.42 2.78
N PHE A 114 -0.72 -5.97 2.94
CA PHE A 114 -0.21 -4.66 2.54
C PHE A 114 0.72 -4.77 1.34
N PRO A 115 0.67 -3.84 0.37
CA PRO A 115 1.83 -3.57 -0.47
C PRO A 115 2.82 -2.70 0.31
N LEU A 116 4.03 -2.52 -0.21
CA LEU A 116 4.97 -1.55 0.34
C LEU A 116 4.57 -0.12 -0.08
N ILE A 117 3.71 0.52 0.71
CA ILE A 117 3.12 1.85 0.43
C ILE A 117 4.22 2.90 0.17
N SER A 118 3.96 3.81 -0.77
CA SER A 118 4.82 4.91 -1.22
C SER A 118 6.18 4.55 -1.85
N SER A 119 6.56 3.28 -1.89
CA SER A 119 7.86 2.82 -2.43
C SER A 119 7.94 2.70 -3.97
N GLY A 120 6.83 3.01 -4.66
CA GLY A 120 6.73 3.07 -6.11
C GLY A 120 6.94 4.50 -6.62
N ILE A 121 5.95 5.04 -7.35
CA ILE A 121 6.04 6.37 -7.96
C ILE A 121 6.27 7.50 -6.94
N TYR A 122 5.76 7.35 -5.71
CA TYR A 122 5.92 8.34 -4.63
C TYR A 122 7.34 8.42 -4.05
N GLY A 123 8.27 7.58 -4.52
CA GLY A 123 9.70 7.78 -4.34
C GLY A 123 10.25 7.52 -2.95
N TYR A 124 9.46 6.91 -2.04
CA TYR A 124 9.95 6.57 -0.71
C TYR A 124 11.06 5.51 -0.81
N PRO A 125 12.25 5.71 -0.22
CA PRO A 125 13.31 4.71 -0.23
C PRO A 125 12.82 3.37 0.31
N LYS A 126 13.05 2.28 -0.44
CA LYS A 126 12.45 0.97 -0.16
C LYS A 126 12.84 0.41 1.22
N ASP A 127 14.09 0.63 1.63
CA ASP A 127 14.62 0.24 2.93
C ASP A 127 13.99 1.05 4.06
N GLU A 128 13.92 2.37 3.94
CA GLU A 128 13.25 3.24 4.92
C GLU A 128 11.75 2.91 5.03
N ALA A 129 11.04 2.79 3.89
CA ALA A 129 9.63 2.43 3.85
C ALA A 129 9.35 1.07 4.50
N LEU A 130 10.24 0.09 4.28
CA LEU A 130 10.11 -1.24 4.87
C LEU A 130 10.31 -1.19 6.39
N GLN A 131 11.25 -0.39 6.89
CA GLN A 131 11.44 -0.19 8.32
C GLN A 131 10.20 0.43 8.98
N VAL A 132 9.63 1.47 8.37
CA VAL A 132 8.41 2.12 8.87
C VAL A 132 7.23 1.14 8.87
N ALA A 133 7.04 0.39 7.78
CA ALA A 133 6.00 -0.62 7.67
C ALA A 133 6.12 -1.70 8.75
N ALA A 134 7.31 -2.30 8.87
CA ALA A 134 7.57 -3.37 9.83
C ALA A 134 7.38 -2.88 11.27
N SER A 135 7.94 -1.72 11.62
CA SER A 135 7.79 -1.14 12.95
C SER A 135 6.33 -0.84 13.29
N ALA A 136 5.58 -0.19 12.40
CA ALA A 136 4.18 0.15 12.63
C ALA A 136 3.30 -1.11 12.79
N ILE A 137 3.52 -2.12 11.95
CA ILE A 137 2.79 -3.39 12.01
C ILE A 137 3.13 -4.15 13.29
N GLN A 138 4.41 -4.33 13.60
CA GLN A 138 4.84 -5.10 14.78
C GLN A 138 4.36 -4.46 16.09
N GLU A 139 4.43 -3.13 16.19
CA GLU A 139 3.92 -2.42 17.35
C GLU A 139 2.41 -2.63 17.51
N PHE A 140 1.64 -2.46 16.42
CA PHE A 140 0.19 -2.68 16.45
C PHE A 140 -0.20 -4.11 16.86
N LEU A 141 0.57 -5.11 16.42
CA LEU A 141 0.34 -6.52 16.73
C LEU A 141 0.69 -6.90 18.18
N THR A 142 1.30 -5.99 18.95
CA THR A 142 1.54 -6.23 20.39
C THR A 142 0.22 -6.32 21.15
N ASP A 143 -0.79 -5.55 20.73
CA ASP A 143 -2.09 -5.45 21.41
C ASP A 143 -3.24 -6.08 20.62
N HIS A 144 -2.98 -6.58 19.41
CA HIS A 144 -4.00 -7.06 18.49
C HIS A 144 -3.64 -8.38 17.82
N ASP A 145 -4.58 -9.33 17.86
CA ASP A 145 -4.48 -10.63 17.17
C ASP A 145 -5.00 -10.51 15.73
N LEU A 146 -4.06 -10.33 14.78
CA LEU A 146 -4.32 -10.15 13.35
C LEU A 146 -3.17 -10.72 12.53
N ASP A 147 -3.47 -11.54 11.52
CA ASP A 147 -2.46 -12.01 10.56
C ASP A 147 -2.19 -10.92 9.52
N VAL A 148 -0.96 -10.39 9.52
CA VAL A 148 -0.52 -9.32 8.62
C VAL A 148 0.50 -9.83 7.63
N TYR A 149 0.26 -9.55 6.36
CA TYR A 149 1.16 -9.87 5.27
C TYR A 149 1.71 -8.59 4.63
N LEU A 150 3.00 -8.54 4.35
CA LEU A 150 3.58 -7.52 3.46
C LEU A 150 3.95 -8.15 2.14
N ALA A 151 3.13 -7.90 1.12
CA ALA A 151 3.31 -8.35 -0.25
C ALA A 151 4.30 -7.45 -0.99
N VAL A 152 5.49 -7.98 -1.26
CA VAL A 152 6.53 -7.31 -2.07
C VAL A 152 6.51 -7.89 -3.48
N PHE A 153 6.38 -7.04 -4.50
CA PHE A 153 6.34 -7.50 -5.88
C PHE A 153 7.74 -7.61 -6.50
N ASP A 154 8.55 -6.56 -6.30
CA ASP A 154 9.87 -6.46 -6.90
C ASP A 154 10.91 -7.34 -6.20
N LYS A 155 11.81 -7.93 -7.00
CA LYS A 155 12.99 -8.64 -6.49
C LYS A 155 13.84 -7.77 -5.56
N SER A 156 13.98 -6.47 -5.85
CA SER A 156 14.80 -5.57 -5.02
C SER A 156 14.21 -5.44 -3.60
N ALA A 157 12.89 -5.27 -3.50
CA ALA A 157 12.19 -5.17 -2.22
C ALA A 157 12.27 -6.50 -1.45
N PHE A 158 12.14 -7.62 -2.17
CA PHE A 158 12.30 -8.95 -1.61
C PHE A 158 13.70 -9.18 -1.02
N VAL A 159 14.77 -8.91 -1.78
CA VAL A 159 16.16 -9.07 -1.30
C VAL A 159 16.45 -8.16 -0.11
N ILE A 160 15.95 -6.91 -0.13
CA ILE A 160 16.07 -5.99 1.01
C ILE A 160 15.35 -6.55 2.24
N SER A 161 14.15 -7.11 2.05
CA SER A 161 13.38 -7.71 3.15
C SER A 161 14.05 -8.95 3.74
N GLU A 162 14.64 -9.82 2.92
CA GLU A 162 15.40 -10.97 3.42
C GLU A 162 16.59 -10.52 4.27
N LYS A 163 17.31 -9.49 3.81
CA LYS A 163 18.45 -8.95 4.53
C LYS A 163 18.07 -8.30 5.86
N LEU A 164 16.95 -7.59 5.92
CA LEU A 164 16.53 -6.84 7.10
C LEU A 164 15.75 -7.69 8.11
N LEU A 165 14.99 -8.69 7.65
CA LEU A 165 13.97 -9.35 8.47
C LEU A 165 14.05 -10.89 8.45
N GLY A 166 14.97 -11.51 7.70
CA GLY A 166 15.21 -12.96 7.72
C GLY A 166 14.48 -13.73 6.62
N GLU A 167 13.92 -14.90 6.92
CA GLU A 167 13.26 -15.74 5.91
C GLU A 167 11.96 -15.10 5.37
N VAL A 168 11.88 -14.94 4.05
CA VAL A 168 10.71 -14.37 3.34
C VAL A 168 10.21 -15.40 2.32
N ALA A 169 8.90 -15.64 2.26
CA ALA A 169 8.33 -16.61 1.32
C ALA A 169 8.18 -16.00 -0.09
N SER A 170 8.41 -16.78 -1.16
CA SER A 170 8.26 -16.33 -2.54
C SER A 170 7.28 -17.21 -3.34
N TYR A 171 6.32 -16.59 -4.02
CA TYR A 171 5.24 -17.27 -4.74
C TYR A 171 5.06 -16.83 -6.20
N ILE A 172 5.78 -15.80 -6.64
CA ILE A 172 5.83 -15.34 -8.03
C ILE A 172 7.26 -15.43 -8.57
N ASP A 173 7.41 -15.75 -9.85
CA ASP A 173 8.70 -15.83 -10.55
C ASP A 173 9.02 -14.55 -11.35
N GLU A 174 10.21 -14.49 -11.97
CA GLU A 174 10.63 -13.32 -12.74
C GLU A 174 9.86 -13.12 -14.05
N HIS A 175 9.38 -14.18 -14.69
CA HIS A 175 8.64 -14.08 -15.95
C HIS A 175 7.29 -13.39 -15.72
N TYR A 176 6.61 -13.77 -14.63
CA TYR A 176 5.38 -13.12 -14.19
C TYR A 176 5.59 -11.62 -13.90
N VAL A 177 6.70 -11.25 -13.27
CA VAL A 177 6.99 -9.84 -12.97
C VAL A 177 7.21 -9.03 -14.25
N GLU A 178 7.90 -9.58 -15.25
CA GLU A 178 8.18 -8.88 -16.51
C GLU A 178 6.92 -8.63 -17.34
N GLU A 179 5.99 -9.58 -17.39
CA GLU A 179 4.71 -9.43 -18.10
C GLU A 179 3.84 -8.30 -17.51
N TYR A 180 3.92 -8.08 -16.20
CA TYR A 180 3.11 -7.11 -15.45
C TYR A 180 3.83 -5.80 -15.14
N ARG A 181 5.01 -5.56 -15.74
CA ARG A 181 5.63 -4.23 -15.71
C ARG A 181 4.78 -3.26 -16.52
N GLU A 182 3.99 -2.43 -15.84
CA GLU A 182 3.25 -1.37 -16.50
C GLU A 182 4.21 -0.36 -17.17
N GLY A 183 3.96 -0.07 -18.45
CA GLY A 183 4.64 0.99 -19.19
C GLY A 183 4.37 2.38 -18.61
N ARG A 184 5.16 3.38 -19.03
CA ARG A 184 5.00 4.76 -18.55
C ARG A 184 3.59 5.27 -18.84
N ARG A 185 2.77 5.43 -17.79
CA ARG A 185 1.51 6.18 -17.86
C ARG A 185 1.74 7.64 -17.48
N GLU A 186 0.85 8.52 -17.92
CA GLU A 186 0.82 9.89 -17.40
C GLU A 186 0.31 9.89 -15.96
N LEU A 187 0.94 10.71 -15.11
CA LEU A 187 0.48 10.94 -13.75
C LEU A 187 -0.92 11.58 -13.75
N LEU A 188 -1.73 11.27 -12.75
CA LEU A 188 -2.99 11.98 -12.51
C LEU A 188 -2.70 13.41 -12.04
N ASP A 189 -3.64 14.34 -12.23
CA ASP A 189 -3.51 15.71 -11.70
C ASP A 189 -3.26 15.72 -10.19
N ILE A 190 -3.96 14.86 -9.44
CA ILE A 190 -3.78 14.74 -7.99
C ILE A 190 -2.38 14.23 -7.60
N GLU A 191 -1.79 13.37 -8.44
CA GLU A 191 -0.43 12.87 -8.21
C GLU A 191 0.59 13.96 -8.51
N ARG A 192 0.40 14.72 -9.60
CA ARG A 192 1.24 15.89 -9.92
C ARG A 192 1.22 16.93 -8.80
N SER A 193 0.03 17.31 -8.33
CA SER A 193 -0.09 18.28 -7.23
C SER A 193 0.59 17.78 -5.95
N ALA A 194 0.50 16.48 -5.64
CA ALA A 194 1.19 15.92 -4.48
C ALA A 194 2.73 15.99 -4.60
N PHE A 195 3.29 15.83 -5.81
CA PHE A 195 4.72 16.06 -6.05
C PHE A 195 5.08 17.54 -5.89
N GLU A 196 4.29 18.46 -6.44
CA GLU A 196 4.52 19.90 -6.31
C GLU A 196 4.47 20.33 -4.84
N GLU A 197 3.53 19.84 -4.04
CA GLU A 197 3.44 20.12 -2.60
C GLU A 197 4.66 19.58 -1.84
N ALA A 198 5.10 18.35 -2.14
CA ALA A 198 6.29 17.76 -1.52
C ALA A 198 7.58 18.53 -1.86
N ASP A 199 7.65 19.11 -3.06
CA ASP A 199 8.77 19.93 -3.54
C ASP A 199 8.67 21.40 -3.07
N LEU A 200 7.47 21.96 -2.84
CA LEU A 200 7.30 23.34 -2.37
C LEU A 200 7.83 23.54 -0.94
N ILE A 201 7.95 22.47 -0.14
CA ILE A 201 8.65 22.48 1.16
C ILE A 201 10.16 22.79 0.99
N ARG A 202 10.69 22.83 -0.23
CA ARG A 202 12.09 23.22 -0.54
C ARG A 202 12.39 24.71 -0.36
N TYR A 203 11.38 25.58 -0.24
CA TYR A 203 11.55 27.04 -0.25
C TYR A 203 11.09 27.79 1.01
N ASN A 204 10.62 27.07 2.03
CA ASN A 204 10.33 27.64 3.35
C ASN A 204 11.34 27.13 4.39
#